data_AF-A0A2V0NPC5-F1
#
_entry.id   AF-A0A2V0NPC5-F1
#
_cell.length_a   1.000
_cell.length_b   1.000
_cell.length_c   1.000
_cell.angle_alpha   90.00
_cell.angle_beta   90.00
_cell.angle_gamma   90.00
#
_symmetry.space_group_name_H-M   'P 1'
#
loop_
_entity.id
_entity.type
_entity.pdbx_description
1 polymer ?
#
loop_
_entity_poly.entity_id
_entity_poly.type
_entity_poly.pdbx_seq_one_letter_code
_entity_poly.pdbx_strand_id
1 'polypeptide(L)'
;MLGLSCDLTEQLAFYGAYHSHPVNKAIHFVFVPTIVWATLVWLAAAGPIAPLPAPLAAAAAQLPPWLGSGVAVNLPLLFLAAYAAFYAALDPVAGASWTLVLGAPLAATATAFQRAVPNAAWWALGVQVVSWYMQIHPGHAVFEGRKPALLDSLVQAFALAPLFVWFELLFLLGYRPRLRAELEKRVGREVAAWRRSQKAAGGGGGGRRRGA
;
A
#
# COMPACT_ATOMS: atom_id res chain seq x y z
N MET A 1 -5.31 2.27 -22.22
CA MET A 1 -5.97 1.81 -20.98
C MET A 1 -4.96 1.89 -19.86
N LEU A 2 -5.28 2.53 -18.74
CA LEU A 2 -4.37 2.84 -17.61
C LEU A 2 -3.83 1.61 -16.84
N GLY A 3 -3.90 0.39 -17.38
CA GLY A 3 -3.35 -0.83 -16.78
C GLY A 3 -4.00 -1.29 -15.47
N LEU A 4 -5.02 -0.58 -14.97
CA LEU A 4 -5.81 -0.98 -13.81
C LEU A 4 -6.92 -1.94 -14.25
N SER A 5 -6.71 -3.24 -14.05
CA SER A 5 -7.80 -4.21 -14.05
C SER A 5 -8.53 -4.17 -12.71
N CYS A 6 -9.87 -4.22 -12.71
CA CYS A 6 -10.66 -4.39 -11.48
C CYS A 6 -10.74 -5.86 -11.04
N ASP A 7 -9.82 -6.71 -11.51
CA ASP A 7 -9.73 -8.11 -11.11
C ASP A 7 -8.87 -8.22 -9.85
N LEU A 8 -9.52 -8.40 -8.71
CA LEU A 8 -8.86 -8.56 -7.41
C LEU A 8 -7.78 -9.66 -7.42
N THR A 9 -8.05 -10.81 -8.04
CA THR A 9 -7.13 -11.95 -8.06
C THR A 9 -5.89 -11.62 -8.87
N GLU A 10 -6.05 -10.95 -10.02
CA GLU A 10 -4.93 -10.48 -10.83
C GLU A 10 -4.07 -9.47 -10.06
N GLN A 11 -4.71 -8.49 -9.41
CA GLN A 11 -4.02 -7.45 -8.65
C GLN A 11 -3.23 -8.02 -7.46
N LEU A 12 -3.84 -8.93 -6.70
CA LEU A 12 -3.17 -9.59 -5.56
C LEU A 12 -2.06 -10.56 -6.01
N ALA A 13 -2.25 -11.26 -7.14
CA ALA A 13 -1.23 -12.15 -7.67
C ALA A 13 0.02 -11.38 -8.15
N PHE A 14 -0.20 -10.28 -8.89
CA PHE A 14 0.88 -9.41 -9.33
C PHE A 14 1.70 -8.92 -8.14
N TYR A 15 1.04 -8.39 -7.10
CA TYR A 15 1.76 -7.92 -5.91
C TYR A 15 2.53 -9.06 -5.22
N GLY A 16 1.87 -10.20 -5.00
CA GLY A 16 2.45 -11.35 -4.32
C GLY A 16 3.71 -11.89 -5.00
N ALA A 17 3.81 -11.76 -6.33
CA ALA A 17 4.99 -12.15 -7.09
C ALA A 17 6.26 -11.35 -6.72
N TYR A 18 6.11 -10.11 -6.26
CA TYR A 18 7.22 -9.24 -5.85
C TYR A 18 7.48 -9.23 -4.34
N HIS A 19 6.60 -9.84 -3.54
CA HIS A 19 6.66 -9.81 -2.08
C HIS A 19 6.43 -11.21 -1.53
N SER A 20 7.32 -12.14 -1.88
CA SER A 20 7.21 -13.54 -1.50
C SER A 20 7.96 -13.86 -0.20
N HIS A 21 8.98 -13.06 0.16
CA HIS A 21 9.77 -13.29 1.37
C HIS A 21 9.04 -12.77 2.62
N PRO A 22 8.93 -13.55 3.71
CA PRO A 22 8.14 -13.16 4.89
C PRO A 22 8.64 -11.88 5.56
N VAL A 23 9.97 -11.66 5.59
CA VAL A 23 10.54 -10.41 6.14
C VAL A 23 10.20 -9.21 5.26
N ASN A 24 10.19 -9.37 3.93
CA ASN A 24 9.80 -8.29 3.02
C ASN A 24 8.31 -7.94 3.22
N LYS A 25 7.44 -8.94 3.31
CA LYS A 25 6.02 -8.74 3.66
C LYS A 25 5.84 -8.00 4.99
N ALA A 26 6.57 -8.40 6.04
CA ALA A 26 6.48 -7.75 7.35
C ALA A 26 6.94 -6.29 7.32
N ILE A 27 8.02 -5.99 6.59
CA ILE A 27 8.50 -4.62 6.34
C ILE A 27 7.39 -3.81 5.66
N HIS A 28 6.82 -4.31 4.56
CA HIS A 28 5.76 -3.60 3.85
C HIS A 28 4.49 -3.44 4.70
N PHE A 29 4.13 -4.44 5.50
CA PHE A 29 3.01 -4.39 6.41
C PHE A 29 3.10 -3.21 7.39
N VAL A 30 4.32 -2.91 7.88
CA VAL A 30 4.57 -1.76 8.76
C VAL A 30 4.68 -0.47 7.96
N PHE A 31 5.47 -0.45 6.89
CA PHE A 31 5.89 0.80 6.25
C PHE A 31 4.93 1.31 5.17
N VAL A 32 4.08 0.49 4.56
CA VAL A 32 3.03 0.97 3.63
C VAL A 32 2.04 1.91 4.33
N PRO A 33 1.44 1.56 5.49
CA PRO A 33 0.58 2.50 6.23
C PRO A 33 1.30 3.80 6.63
N THR A 34 2.59 3.73 7.00
CA THR A 34 3.35 4.94 7.36
C THR A 34 3.62 5.86 6.17
N ILE A 35 3.85 5.30 4.97
CA ILE A 35 3.97 6.07 3.73
C ILE A 35 2.64 6.77 3.42
N VAL A 36 1.53 6.04 3.51
CA VAL A 36 0.20 6.63 3.32
C VAL A 36 -0.02 7.76 4.31
N TRP A 37 0.25 7.53 5.60
CA TRP A 37 0.11 8.56 6.64
C TRP A 37 0.93 9.81 6.35
N ALA A 38 2.23 9.67 6.07
CA ALA A 38 3.10 10.80 5.79
C ALA A 38 2.71 11.55 4.50
N THR A 39 2.23 10.82 3.50
CA THR A 39 1.65 11.42 2.28
C THR A 39 0.40 12.23 2.63
N LEU A 40 -0.48 11.71 3.49
CA LEU A 40 -1.67 12.41 3.96
C LEU A 40 -1.31 13.67 4.77
N VAL A 41 -0.20 13.67 5.53
CA VAL A 41 0.28 14.88 6.24
C VAL A 41 0.65 15.97 5.24
N TRP A 42 1.39 15.64 4.18
CA TRP A 42 1.70 16.59 3.10
C TRP A 42 0.45 17.08 2.38
N LEU A 43 -0.50 16.19 2.08
CA LEU A 43 -1.78 16.59 1.47
C LEU A 43 -2.60 17.51 2.38
N ALA A 44 -2.56 17.27 3.70
CA ALA A 44 -3.24 18.12 4.69
C ALA A 44 -2.67 19.55 4.73
N ALA A 45 -1.44 19.77 4.27
CA ALA A 45 -0.82 21.09 4.24
C ALA A 45 -1.55 22.08 3.30
N ALA A 46 -2.31 21.57 2.33
CA ALA A 46 -3.18 22.40 1.48
C ALA A 46 -4.36 23.05 2.24
N GLY A 47 -4.63 22.60 3.48
CA GLY A 47 -5.70 23.13 4.31
C GLY A 47 -7.09 22.65 3.91
N PRO A 48 -8.14 23.17 4.58
CA PRO A 48 -9.53 22.87 4.25
C PRO A 48 -9.94 23.53 2.92
N ILE A 49 -10.66 22.78 2.09
CA ILE A 49 -11.19 23.21 0.78
C ILE A 49 -12.64 23.70 0.92
N ALA A 50 -13.45 22.97 1.68
CA ALA A 50 -14.86 23.29 1.90
C ALA A 50 -15.32 22.73 3.26
N PRO A 51 -16.39 23.27 3.87
CA PRO A 51 -17.02 22.65 5.03
C PRO A 51 -17.57 21.26 4.68
N LEU A 52 -17.70 20.38 5.68
CA LEU A 52 -18.41 19.12 5.49
C LEU A 52 -19.90 19.37 5.16
N PRO A 53 -20.50 18.57 4.27
CA PRO A 53 -21.95 18.52 4.12
C PRO A 53 -22.65 18.27 5.45
N ALA A 54 -23.81 18.89 5.69
CA ALA A 54 -24.49 18.88 6.99
C ALA A 54 -24.66 17.47 7.62
N PRO A 55 -25.05 16.41 6.89
CA PRO A 55 -25.15 15.07 7.48
C PRO A 55 -23.80 14.52 7.96
N LEU A 56 -22.72 14.77 7.21
CA LEU A 56 -21.38 14.33 7.56
C LEU A 56 -20.79 15.15 8.70
N ALA A 57 -21.08 16.46 8.75
CA ALA A 57 -20.70 17.32 9.85
C ALA A 57 -21.37 16.87 11.16
N ALA A 58 -22.67 16.55 11.10
CA ALA A 58 -23.42 16.02 12.24
C ALA A 58 -22.85 14.67 12.73
N ALA A 59 -22.49 13.78 11.80
CA ALA A 59 -21.85 12.50 12.14
C ALA A 59 -20.46 12.70 12.78
N ALA A 60 -19.63 13.59 12.20
CA ALA A 60 -18.31 13.90 12.71
C ALA A 60 -18.34 14.53 14.11
N ALA A 61 -19.38 15.32 14.42
CA ALA A 61 -19.57 15.91 15.74
C ALA A 61 -19.81 14.88 16.85
N GLN A 62 -20.23 13.66 16.51
CA GLN A 62 -20.40 12.56 17.47
C GLN A 62 -19.10 11.78 17.72
N LEU A 63 -18.04 12.04 16.95
CA LEU A 63 -16.75 11.39 17.13
C LEU A 63 -15.95 12.06 18.26
N PRO A 64 -15.02 11.34 18.91
CA PRO A 64 -14.10 11.94 19.86
C PRO A 64 -13.41 13.19 19.27
N PRO A 65 -13.14 14.25 20.05
CA PRO A 65 -12.60 15.51 19.51
C PRO A 65 -11.32 15.36 18.68
N TRP A 66 -10.43 14.42 19.03
CA TRP A 66 -9.21 14.14 18.26
C TRP A 66 -9.49 13.53 16.87
N LEU A 67 -10.70 13.03 16.62
CA LEU A 67 -11.16 12.45 15.37
C LEU A 67 -12.15 13.37 14.63
N GLY A 68 -13.04 14.05 15.36
CA GLY A 68 -14.13 14.87 14.82
C GLY A 68 -13.85 16.38 14.74
N SER A 69 -12.88 16.92 15.49
CA SER A 69 -12.64 18.37 15.53
C SER A 69 -11.89 18.85 14.28
N GLY A 70 -12.44 19.88 13.64
CA GLY A 70 -11.82 20.50 12.45
C GLY A 70 -11.79 19.60 11.22
N VAL A 71 -12.67 18.59 11.15
CA VAL A 71 -12.87 17.81 9.93
C VAL A 71 -13.61 18.69 8.93
N ALA A 72 -12.98 18.86 7.77
CA ALA A 72 -13.51 19.59 6.63
C ALA A 72 -13.25 18.75 5.38
N VAL A 73 -13.85 19.13 4.25
CA VAL A 73 -13.39 18.61 2.97
C VAL A 73 -11.97 19.11 2.75
N ASN A 74 -11.01 18.19 2.67
CA ASN A 74 -9.60 18.46 2.45
C ASN A 74 -8.98 17.34 1.59
N LEU A 75 -7.73 17.52 1.13
CA LEU A 75 -7.08 16.53 0.27
C LEU A 75 -6.97 15.12 0.90
N PRO A 76 -6.67 14.96 2.21
CA PRO A 76 -6.73 13.65 2.85
C PRO A 76 -8.08 12.95 2.79
N LEU A 77 -9.18 13.68 2.99
CA LEU A 77 -10.53 13.11 2.91
C LEU A 77 -10.88 12.71 1.47
N LEU A 78 -10.47 13.50 0.48
CA LEU A 78 -10.65 13.16 -0.93
C LEU A 78 -9.83 11.93 -1.34
N PHE A 79 -8.58 11.83 -0.85
CA PHE A 79 -7.75 10.64 -1.02
C PHE A 79 -8.42 9.41 -0.43
N LEU A 80 -8.91 9.50 0.81
CA LEU A 80 -9.63 8.42 1.48
C LEU A 80 -10.87 8.00 0.69
N ALA A 81 -11.69 8.95 0.23
CA ALA A 81 -12.89 8.67 -0.54
C ALA A 81 -12.56 7.93 -1.86
N ALA A 82 -11.51 8.37 -2.56
CA ALA A 82 -11.07 7.72 -3.80
C ALA A 82 -10.60 6.28 -3.56
N TYR A 83 -9.75 6.06 -2.54
CA TYR A 83 -9.26 4.73 -2.18
C TYR A 83 -10.37 3.83 -1.64
N ALA A 84 -11.29 4.35 -0.83
CA ALA A 84 -12.45 3.63 -0.32
C ALA A 84 -13.34 3.13 -1.46
N ALA A 85 -13.65 4.00 -2.43
CA ALA A 85 -14.44 3.63 -3.60
C ALA A 85 -13.73 2.57 -4.45
N PHE A 86 -12.43 2.76 -4.72
CA PHE A 86 -11.63 1.81 -5.49
C PHE A 86 -11.55 0.44 -4.80
N TYR A 87 -11.30 0.40 -3.50
CA TYR A 87 -11.17 -0.85 -2.76
C TYR A 87 -12.51 -1.55 -2.57
N ALA A 88 -13.60 -0.81 -2.33
CA ALA A 88 -14.93 -1.38 -2.28
C ALA A 88 -15.34 -2.00 -3.63
N ALA A 89 -14.88 -1.43 -4.75
CA ALA A 89 -15.11 -1.98 -6.08
C ALA A 89 -14.35 -3.30 -6.32
N LEU A 90 -13.18 -3.49 -5.69
CA LEU A 90 -12.40 -4.74 -5.76
C LEU A 90 -12.94 -5.81 -4.80
N ASP A 91 -13.22 -5.40 -3.56
CA ASP A 91 -13.80 -6.23 -2.53
C ASP A 91 -14.54 -5.36 -1.50
N PRO A 92 -15.89 -5.43 -1.40
CA PRO A 92 -16.65 -4.57 -0.50
C PRO A 92 -16.28 -4.70 0.97
N VAL A 93 -15.95 -5.91 1.44
CA VAL A 93 -15.66 -6.17 2.85
C VAL A 93 -14.25 -5.72 3.20
N ALA A 94 -13.26 -6.05 2.37
CA ALA A 94 -11.89 -5.61 2.56
C ALA A 94 -11.78 -4.08 2.41
N GLY A 95 -12.46 -3.49 1.42
CA GLY A 95 -12.51 -2.05 1.21
C GLY A 95 -13.18 -1.30 2.36
N ALA A 96 -14.34 -1.75 2.82
CA ALA A 96 -15.02 -1.12 3.96
C ALA A 96 -14.22 -1.27 5.26
N SER A 97 -13.69 -2.46 5.55
CA SER A 97 -12.89 -2.70 6.75
C SER A 97 -11.57 -1.90 6.74
N TRP A 98 -10.88 -1.82 5.60
CA TRP A 98 -9.69 -0.98 5.44
C TRP A 98 -10.03 0.48 5.68
N THR A 99 -11.11 0.97 5.08
CA THR A 99 -11.55 2.36 5.20
C THR A 99 -11.84 2.73 6.64
N LEU A 100 -12.57 1.89 7.37
CA LEU A 100 -12.98 2.18 8.74
C LEU A 100 -11.84 2.00 9.75
N VAL A 101 -11.06 0.93 9.63
CA VAL A 101 -10.06 0.55 10.65
C VAL A 101 -8.72 1.23 10.42
N LEU A 102 -8.36 1.53 9.17
CA LEU A 102 -7.05 2.09 8.83
C LEU A 102 -7.16 3.43 8.11
N GLY A 103 -7.86 3.50 6.98
CA GLY A 103 -7.92 4.69 6.13
C GLY A 103 -8.42 5.96 6.85
N ALA A 104 -9.56 5.86 7.54
CA ALA A 104 -10.15 6.99 8.27
C ALA A 104 -9.28 7.46 9.44
N PRO A 105 -8.77 6.58 10.33
CA PRO A 105 -7.79 6.97 11.34
C PRO A 105 -6.52 7.62 10.76
N LEU A 106 -5.98 7.10 9.65
CA LEU A 106 -4.81 7.70 9.00
C LEU A 106 -5.10 9.12 8.51
N ALA A 107 -6.21 9.34 7.81
CA ALA A 107 -6.59 10.66 7.30
C ALA A 107 -6.85 11.68 8.43
N ALA A 108 -7.56 11.25 9.48
CA ALA A 108 -7.87 12.11 10.61
C ALA A 108 -6.61 12.48 11.41
N THR A 109 -5.77 11.49 11.75
CA THR A 109 -4.54 11.74 12.51
C THR A 109 -3.51 12.54 11.72
N ALA A 110 -3.36 12.30 10.41
CA ALA A 110 -2.50 13.11 9.55
C ALA A 110 -2.96 14.57 9.49
N THR A 111 -4.27 14.79 9.33
CA THR A 111 -4.86 16.15 9.35
C THR A 111 -4.67 16.83 10.70
N ALA A 112 -4.86 16.11 11.81
CA ALA A 112 -4.67 16.65 13.15
C ALA A 112 -3.20 16.99 13.41
N PHE A 113 -2.28 16.10 13.03
CA PHE A 113 -0.83 16.30 13.17
C PHE A 113 -0.36 17.52 12.39
N GLN A 114 -0.79 17.67 11.13
CA GLN A 114 -0.44 18.82 10.30
C GLN A 114 -0.91 20.16 10.90
N ARG A 115 -2.03 20.18 11.63
CA ARG A 115 -2.52 21.39 12.32
C ARG A 115 -1.79 21.68 13.63
N ALA A 116 -1.45 20.64 14.38
CA ALA A 116 -0.97 20.77 15.75
C ALA A 116 0.56 20.84 15.87
N VAL A 117 1.30 20.28 14.91
CA VAL A 117 2.75 20.13 15.02
C VAL A 117 3.47 21.11 14.08
N PRO A 118 4.28 22.05 14.62
CA PRO A 118 5.14 22.90 13.81
C PRO A 118 6.07 22.06 12.94
N ASN A 119 6.30 22.49 11.70
CA ASN A 119 7.17 21.79 10.74
C ASN A 119 6.74 20.34 10.45
N ALA A 120 5.45 20.01 10.58
CA ALA A 120 4.90 18.67 10.32
C ALA A 120 5.33 18.07 8.96
N ALA A 121 5.49 18.89 7.92
CA ALA A 121 5.98 18.45 6.61
C ALA A 121 7.41 17.85 6.66
N TRP A 122 8.29 18.37 7.53
CA TRP A 122 9.64 17.83 7.72
C TRP A 122 9.63 16.51 8.49
N TRP A 123 8.73 16.37 9.47
CA TRP A 123 8.50 15.09 10.14
C TRP A 123 7.97 14.03 9.15
N ALA A 124 7.01 14.39 8.31
CA ALA A 124 6.50 13.52 7.25
C ALA A 124 7.59 13.13 6.24
N LEU A 125 8.51 14.05 5.90
CA LEU A 125 9.68 13.72 5.08
C LEU A 125 10.58 12.69 5.76
N GLY A 126 10.88 12.86 7.05
CA GLY A 126 11.67 11.90 7.81
C GLY A 126 11.04 10.50 7.80
N VAL A 127 9.73 10.42 8.02
CA VAL A 127 8.97 9.16 7.93
C VAL A 127 9.07 8.58 6.53
N GLN A 128 8.83 9.36 5.47
CA GLN A 128 8.94 8.89 4.09
C GLN A 128 10.33 8.31 3.78
N VAL A 129 11.40 9.01 4.15
CA VAL A 129 12.78 8.56 3.88
C VAL A 129 13.04 7.21 4.56
N VAL A 130 12.68 7.07 5.84
CA VAL A 130 12.86 5.82 6.59
C VAL A 130 12.01 4.70 5.99
N SER A 131 10.73 4.97 5.72
CA SER A 131 9.80 3.97 5.19
C SER A 131 10.19 3.47 3.80
N TRP A 132 10.66 4.36 2.93
CA TRP A 132 11.19 3.99 1.61
C TRP A 132 12.50 3.23 1.72
N TYR A 133 13.44 3.69 2.56
CA TYR A 133 14.69 2.98 2.79
C TYR A 133 14.41 1.53 3.22
N MET A 134 13.54 1.35 4.21
CA MET A 134 13.20 0.02 4.75
C MET A 134 12.57 -0.91 3.71
N GLN A 135 11.68 -0.40 2.85
CA GLN A 135 11.04 -1.21 1.80
C GLN A 135 12.00 -1.51 0.64
N ILE A 136 12.77 -0.53 0.16
CA ILE A 136 13.62 -0.71 -1.03
C ILE A 136 14.89 -1.48 -0.69
N HIS A 137 15.58 -1.12 0.39
CA HIS A 137 16.87 -1.72 0.70
C HIS A 137 16.72 -3.02 1.52
N PRO A 138 16.35 -3.02 2.83
CA PRO A 138 16.09 -4.27 3.54
C PRO A 138 15.06 -5.16 2.85
N GLY A 139 13.87 -4.64 2.53
CA GLY A 139 12.78 -5.41 1.94
C GLY A 139 13.13 -6.04 0.60
N HIS A 140 13.26 -5.21 -0.44
CA HIS A 140 13.47 -5.68 -1.80
C HIS A 140 14.92 -6.08 -2.12
N ALA A 141 15.91 -5.25 -1.80
CA ALA A 141 17.29 -5.50 -2.22
C ALA A 141 17.96 -6.64 -1.42
N VAL A 142 17.75 -6.69 -0.10
CA VAL A 142 18.40 -7.67 0.78
C VAL A 142 17.58 -8.95 0.93
N PHE A 143 16.32 -8.86 1.36
CA PHE A 143 15.53 -10.04 1.71
C PHE A 143 14.80 -10.68 0.52
N GLU A 144 14.17 -9.88 -0.33
CA GLU A 144 13.47 -10.42 -1.50
C GLU A 144 14.45 -10.79 -2.63
N GLY A 145 15.52 -10.01 -2.80
CA GLY A 145 16.47 -10.15 -3.91
C GLY A 145 15.84 -9.90 -5.28
N ARG A 146 14.70 -9.19 -5.33
CA ARG A 146 13.94 -8.87 -6.54
C ARG A 146 13.65 -7.38 -6.58
N LYS A 147 13.78 -6.80 -7.78
CA LYS A 147 13.46 -5.38 -8.01
C LYS A 147 12.01 -5.05 -7.58
N PRO A 148 11.73 -3.85 -7.05
CA PRO A 148 10.39 -3.47 -6.63
C PRO A 148 9.39 -3.45 -7.79
N ALA A 149 8.13 -3.80 -7.50
CA ALA A 149 7.03 -3.74 -8.48
C ALA A 149 6.79 -2.33 -9.05
N LEU A 150 7.21 -1.29 -8.32
CA LEU A 150 7.16 0.12 -8.75
C LEU A 150 7.79 0.32 -10.13
N LEU A 151 8.85 -0.42 -10.44
CA LEU A 151 9.59 -0.28 -11.71
C LEU A 151 8.85 -0.91 -12.88
N ASP A 152 7.86 -1.75 -12.62
CA ASP A 152 7.06 -2.44 -13.64
C ASP A 152 5.66 -1.79 -13.78
N SER A 153 5.09 -1.24 -12.69
CA SER A 153 3.80 -0.53 -12.74
C SER A 153 3.63 0.44 -11.56
N LEU A 154 3.90 1.73 -11.80
CA LEU A 154 3.82 2.79 -10.77
C LEU A 154 2.41 2.94 -10.18
N VAL A 155 1.40 3.04 -11.06
CA VAL A 155 0.01 3.27 -10.65
C VAL A 155 -0.51 2.09 -9.83
N GLN A 156 -0.25 0.87 -10.29
CA GLN A 156 -0.67 -0.34 -9.61
C GLN A 156 0.04 -0.50 -8.25
N ALA A 157 1.35 -0.22 -8.20
CA ALA A 157 2.13 -0.30 -6.96
C ALA A 157 1.58 0.63 -5.87
N PHE A 158 1.26 1.88 -6.20
CA PHE A 158 0.71 2.82 -5.22
C PHE A 158 -0.76 2.57 -4.89
N ALA A 159 -1.59 2.36 -5.91
CA ALA A 159 -3.02 2.20 -5.71
C ALA A 159 -3.35 0.97 -4.87
N LEU A 160 -2.60 -0.13 -5.00
CA LEU A 160 -2.96 -1.42 -4.40
C LEU A 160 -2.12 -1.84 -3.22
N ALA A 161 -0.95 -1.24 -2.99
CA ALA A 161 -0.12 -1.61 -1.84
C ALA A 161 -0.87 -1.57 -0.50
N PRO A 162 -1.69 -0.54 -0.18
CA PRO A 162 -2.44 -0.51 1.08
C PRO A 162 -3.48 -1.64 1.19
N LEU A 163 -4.19 -1.95 0.09
CA LEU A 163 -5.15 -3.06 0.08
C LEU A 163 -4.46 -4.42 0.19
N PHE A 164 -3.29 -4.59 -0.42
CA PHE A 164 -2.54 -5.83 -0.32
C PHE A 164 -2.11 -6.15 1.11
N VAL A 165 -1.46 -5.18 1.80
CA VAL A 165 -1.02 -5.42 3.19
C VAL A 165 -2.21 -5.66 4.11
N TRP A 166 -3.36 -5.04 3.80
CA TRP A 166 -4.62 -5.33 4.46
C TRP A 166 -5.09 -6.77 4.22
N PHE A 167 -5.00 -7.26 2.98
CA PHE A 167 -5.34 -8.65 2.66
C PHE A 167 -4.43 -9.66 3.37
N GLU A 168 -3.13 -9.38 3.56
CA GLU A 168 -2.27 -10.25 4.36
C GLU A 168 -2.82 -10.40 5.80
N LEU A 169 -3.29 -9.31 6.43
CA LEU A 169 -3.99 -9.39 7.73
C LEU A 169 -5.30 -10.16 7.64
N LEU A 170 -6.16 -9.85 6.66
CA LEU A 170 -7.45 -10.53 6.50
C LEU A 170 -7.28 -12.03 6.26
N PHE A 171 -6.27 -12.43 5.50
CA PHE A 171 -5.90 -13.83 5.25
C PHE A 171 -5.43 -14.53 6.52
N LEU A 172 -4.70 -13.85 7.41
CA LEU A 172 -4.35 -14.37 8.73
C LEU A 172 -5.58 -14.56 9.62
N LEU A 173 -6.60 -13.69 9.47
CA LEU A 173 -7.89 -13.80 10.15
C LEU A 173 -8.86 -14.80 9.49
N GLY A 174 -8.43 -15.51 8.44
CA GLY A 174 -9.22 -16.55 7.77
C GLY A 174 -10.21 -16.03 6.72
N TYR A 175 -10.13 -14.76 6.32
CA TYR A 175 -10.96 -14.21 5.25
C TYR A 175 -10.59 -14.82 3.89
N ARG A 176 -11.58 -15.19 3.06
CA ARG A 176 -11.41 -15.76 1.70
C ARG A 176 -10.30 -16.84 1.57
N PRO A 177 -10.40 -17.97 2.30
CA PRO A 177 -9.35 -19.01 2.28
C PRO A 177 -9.13 -19.64 0.90
N ARG A 178 -10.18 -19.74 0.07
CA ARG A 178 -10.08 -20.24 -1.32
C ARG A 178 -9.23 -19.31 -2.20
N LEU A 179 -9.45 -17.99 -2.09
CA LEU A 179 -8.67 -16.99 -2.82
C LEU A 179 -7.21 -17.03 -2.38
N ARG A 180 -6.95 -17.10 -1.07
CA ARG A 180 -5.59 -17.25 -0.54
C ARG A 180 -4.87 -18.46 -1.13
N ALA A 181 -5.52 -19.62 -1.13
CA ALA A 181 -4.93 -20.85 -1.68
C ALA A 181 -4.68 -20.76 -3.19
N GLU A 182 -5.54 -20.08 -3.94
CA GLU A 182 -5.34 -19.81 -5.37
C GLU A 182 -4.14 -18.89 -5.61
N LEU A 183 -4.04 -17.80 -4.83
CA LEU A 183 -2.93 -16.84 -4.90
C LEU A 183 -1.60 -17.49 -4.56
N GLU A 184 -1.53 -18.30 -3.50
CA GLU A 184 -0.31 -19.03 -3.12
C GLU A 184 0.20 -19.92 -4.26
N LYS A 185 -0.71 -20.63 -4.96
CA LYS A 185 -0.36 -21.43 -6.14
C LYS A 185 0.12 -20.57 -7.31
N ARG A 186 -0.56 -19.46 -7.60
CA ARG A 186 -0.21 -18.57 -8.73
C ARG A 186 1.13 -17.86 -8.48
N VAL A 187 1.29 -17.23 -7.32
CA VAL A 187 2.53 -16.57 -6.89
C VAL A 187 3.70 -17.56 -6.87
N GLY A 188 3.49 -18.78 -6.35
CA GLY A 188 4.52 -19.81 -6.35
C GLY A 188 5.02 -20.16 -7.76
N ARG A 189 4.10 -20.27 -8.74
CA ARG A 189 4.46 -20.52 -10.15
C ARG A 189 5.25 -19.34 -10.74
N GLU A 190 4.82 -18.11 -10.49
CA GLU A 190 5.47 -16.90 -11.03
C GLU A 190 6.87 -16.69 -10.42
N VAL A 191 7.02 -16.86 -9.11
CA VAL A 191 8.32 -16.78 -8.42
C VAL A 191 9.27 -17.88 -8.91
N ALA A 192 8.79 -19.11 -9.09
CA ALA A 192 9.60 -20.20 -9.63
C ALA A 192 10.04 -19.93 -11.07
N ALA A 193 9.16 -19.38 -11.91
CA ALA A 193 9.48 -18.99 -13.28
C ALA A 193 10.54 -17.88 -13.32
N TRP A 194 10.40 -16.85 -12.48
CA TRP A 194 11.38 -15.78 -12.35
C TRP A 194 12.75 -16.31 -11.90
N ARG A 195 12.80 -17.18 -10.87
CA ARG A 195 14.06 -17.79 -10.43
C ARG A 195 14.75 -18.60 -11.53
N ARG A 196 13.99 -19.31 -12.38
CA ARG A 196 14.54 -20.02 -13.55
C ARG A 196 15.11 -19.05 -14.59
N SER A 197 14.43 -17.94 -14.87
CA SER A 197 14.93 -16.95 -15.84
C SER A 197 16.21 -16.27 -15.37
N GLN A 198 16.35 -15.99 -14.07
CA GLN A 198 17.59 -15.47 -13.49
C GLN A 198 18.75 -16.45 -13.63
N LYS A 199 18.53 -17.74 -13.37
CA LYS A 199 19.56 -18.78 -13.54
C LYS A 199 19.99 -18.93 -15.00
N ALA A 200 19.05 -18.88 -15.95
CA ALA A 200 19.36 -18.93 -17.38
C ALA A 200 20.18 -17.70 -17.83
N ALA A 201 19.82 -16.50 -17.35
CA ALA A 201 20.57 -15.28 -17.63
C ALA A 201 21.99 -15.28 -17.02
N GLY A 202 22.16 -15.82 -15.81
CA GLY A 202 23.46 -15.93 -15.15
C GLY A 202 24.35 -17.07 -15.65
N GLY A 203 23.79 -18.16 -16.19
CA GLY A 203 24.53 -19.34 -16.67
C GLY A 203 25.09 -19.22 -18.09
N GLY A 204 24.67 -18.23 -18.88
CA GLY A 204 25.09 -18.06 -20.28
C GLY A 204 26.50 -17.49 -20.51
N GLY A 205 27.19 -17.02 -19.45
CA GLY A 205 28.49 -16.34 -19.56
C GLY A 205 29.74 -17.23 -19.47
N GLY A 206 29.61 -18.51 -19.14
CA GLY A 206 30.76 -19.38 -18.79
C GLY A 206 31.30 -20.31 -19.88
N GLY A 207 30.72 -20.29 -21.09
CA GLY A 207 30.82 -21.43 -22.02
C GLY A 207 31.49 -21.18 -23.37
N ARG A 208 32.51 -20.32 -23.50
CA ARG A 208 33.30 -20.22 -24.75
C ARG A 208 34.77 -19.84 -24.52
N ARG A 209 35.57 -20.75 -23.94
CA ARG A 209 37.03 -20.84 -24.17
C ARG A 209 37.52 -22.27 -23.99
N ARG A 210 37.27 -23.12 -24.98
CA ARG A 210 38.10 -24.29 -25.28
C ARG A 210 38.17 -24.42 -26.79
N GLY A 211 39.39 -24.37 -27.32
CA GLY A 211 39.69 -24.66 -28.72
C GLY A 211 40.39 -23.53 -29.47
N ALA A 212 41.70 -23.44 -29.28
CA ALA A 212 42.72 -23.37 -30.33
C ALA A 212 44.10 -23.37 -29.66
#